data_AF-I1CIW3-F1
#
_entry.id   AF-I1CIW3-F1
#
_cell.length_a   1.000
_cell.length_b   1.000
_cell.length_c   1.000
_cell.angle_alpha   90.00
_cell.angle_beta   90.00
_cell.angle_gamma   90.00
#
_symmetry.space_group_name_H-M   'P 1'
#
loop_
_entity.id
_entity.type
_entity.pdbx_description
1 polymer ?
#
loop_
_entity_poly.entity_id
_entity_poly.type
_entity_poly.pdbx_seq_one_letter_code
_entity_poly.pdbx_strand_id
1 'polypeptide(L)'
;MAAARTFSPPSTNQGFKYLYLPIQRRLPIRQIRSLLRRLHINSNRVLDIHYPDRHLVALLLHNDYEAEVRSQLEKFEIPIHDDYDPMDPNNLRNPYYDDFDQDEKECAAWSVFTQRVIRAIRRLKGPVQRAVARFFVDKGIIASVVLNELFSVKQT
;
A
#
# COMPACT_ATOMS: atom_id res chain seq x y z
N MET A 1 16.49 -12.73 17.63
CA MET A 1 16.92 -12.61 16.23
C MET A 1 16.75 -11.22 15.59
N ALA A 2 15.95 -10.28 16.13
CA ALA A 2 15.76 -8.95 15.52
C ALA A 2 17.03 -8.07 15.52
N ALA A 3 17.86 -8.12 16.58
CA ALA A 3 19.08 -7.30 16.67
C ALA A 3 20.13 -7.63 15.60
N ALA A 4 20.24 -8.91 15.21
CA ALA A 4 21.20 -9.37 14.20
C ALA A 4 20.85 -8.87 12.78
N ARG A 5 19.55 -8.64 12.48
CA ARG A 5 19.12 -8.10 11.18
C ARG A 5 19.62 -6.68 10.93
N THR A 6 19.83 -5.88 11.97
CA THR A 6 20.34 -4.50 11.85
C THR A 6 21.74 -4.45 11.23
N PHE A 7 22.54 -5.49 11.44
CA PHE A 7 23.91 -5.61 10.92
C PHE A 7 24.02 -6.54 9.72
N SER A 8 22.88 -7.06 9.23
CA SER A 8 22.85 -7.87 8.01
C SER A 8 22.92 -6.96 6.79
N PRO A 9 23.54 -7.39 5.69
CA PRO A 9 23.49 -6.65 4.44
C PRO A 9 22.02 -6.44 4.01
N PRO A 10 21.73 -5.33 3.30
CA PRO A 10 20.38 -5.08 2.81
C PRO A 10 19.91 -6.26 1.95
N SER A 11 18.64 -6.63 2.08
CA SER A 11 18.10 -7.76 1.32
C SER A 11 18.19 -7.50 -0.18
N THR A 12 18.28 -8.57 -0.95
CA THR A 12 18.18 -8.47 -2.42
C THR A 12 16.76 -8.22 -2.90
N ASN A 13 15.74 -8.40 -2.03
CA ASN A 13 14.33 -8.20 -2.32
C ASN A 13 13.88 -6.77 -1.94
N GLN A 14 14.57 -5.78 -2.47
CA GLN A 14 14.22 -4.36 -2.27
C GLN A 14 12.92 -4.05 -3.01
N GLY A 15 11.86 -3.76 -2.27
CA GLY A 15 10.56 -3.47 -2.87
C GLY A 15 9.45 -3.30 -1.85
N PHE A 16 8.29 -2.91 -2.36
CA PHE A 16 7.10 -2.69 -1.56
C PHE A 16 5.90 -3.42 -2.15
N LYS A 17 5.00 -3.86 -1.28
CA LYS A 17 3.80 -4.59 -1.68
C LYS A 17 2.62 -4.16 -0.83
N TYR A 18 1.43 -4.18 -1.44
CA TYR A 18 0.18 -4.09 -0.72
C TYR A 18 -0.29 -5.48 -0.31
N LEU A 19 -0.64 -5.65 0.97
CA LEU A 19 -1.47 -6.75 1.43
C LEU A 19 -2.89 -6.27 1.61
N TYR A 20 -3.84 -7.07 1.15
CA TYR A 20 -5.26 -6.77 1.23
C TYR A 20 -5.92 -7.69 2.25
N LEU A 21 -6.51 -7.11 3.28
CA LEU A 21 -7.17 -7.86 4.35
C LEU A 21 -8.67 -7.55 4.34
N PRO A 22 -9.53 -8.57 4.48
CA PRO A 22 -10.94 -8.33 4.63
C PRO A 22 -11.23 -7.66 5.97
N ILE A 23 -12.19 -6.74 5.97
CA ILE A 23 -12.68 -6.08 7.17
C ILE A 23 -14.20 -5.97 7.14
N GLN A 24 -14.84 -6.28 8.26
CA GLN A 24 -16.31 -6.24 8.36
C GLN A 24 -16.85 -4.82 8.17
N ARG A 25 -16.15 -3.81 8.70
CA ARG A 25 -16.52 -2.41 8.62
C ARG A 25 -15.28 -1.52 8.59
N ARG A 26 -15.38 -0.36 7.96
CA ARG A 26 -14.32 0.64 7.99
C ARG A 26 -14.12 1.15 9.41
N LEU A 27 -12.85 1.17 9.85
CA LEU A 27 -12.45 1.71 11.14
C LEU A 27 -11.55 2.94 10.95
N PRO A 28 -11.45 3.84 11.93
CA PRO A 28 -10.41 4.86 11.91
C PRO A 28 -9.02 4.21 11.79
N ILE A 29 -8.10 4.81 11.00
CA ILE A 29 -6.74 4.26 10.78
C ILE A 29 -6.02 4.01 12.11
N ARG A 30 -6.23 4.86 13.12
CA ARG A 30 -5.69 4.69 14.47
C ARG A 30 -6.15 3.36 15.12
N GLN A 31 -7.39 2.96 14.91
CA GLN A 31 -7.92 1.69 15.41
C GLN A 31 -7.30 0.51 14.65
N ILE A 32 -7.14 0.58 13.32
CA ILE A 32 -6.43 -0.46 12.55
C ILE A 32 -5.01 -0.64 13.07
N ARG A 33 -4.26 0.45 13.27
CA ARG A 33 -2.92 0.40 13.87
C ARG A 33 -2.92 -0.23 15.27
N SER A 34 -3.99 -0.03 16.05
CA SER A 34 -4.14 -0.68 17.35
C SER A 34 -4.43 -2.17 17.23
N LEU A 35 -5.26 -2.59 16.27
CA LEU A 35 -5.56 -3.99 16.01
C LEU A 35 -4.31 -4.74 15.52
N LEU A 36 -3.55 -4.16 14.58
CA LEU A 36 -2.28 -4.74 14.13
C LEU A 36 -1.32 -4.99 15.30
N ARG A 37 -1.18 -4.04 16.22
CA ARG A 37 -0.35 -4.23 17.43
C ARG A 37 -0.86 -5.36 18.33
N ARG A 38 -2.19 -5.53 18.45
CA ARG A 38 -2.80 -6.65 19.20
C ARG A 38 -2.55 -8.00 18.54
N LEU A 39 -2.39 -8.02 17.22
CA LEU A 39 -1.99 -9.19 16.44
C LEU A 39 -0.46 -9.40 16.42
N HIS A 40 0.28 -8.70 17.27
CA HIS A 40 1.75 -8.71 17.30
C HIS A 40 2.42 -8.28 15.99
N ILE A 41 1.70 -7.53 15.15
CA ILE A 41 2.23 -6.89 13.94
C ILE A 41 2.74 -5.49 14.33
N ASN A 42 4.01 -5.25 14.07
CA ASN A 42 4.65 -3.95 14.25
C ASN A 42 4.08 -2.92 13.27
N SER A 43 3.08 -2.18 13.73
CA SER A 43 2.40 -1.14 12.95
C SER A 43 3.34 -0.04 12.43
N ASN A 44 4.50 0.20 13.04
CA ASN A 44 5.45 1.21 12.54
C ASN A 44 6.14 0.80 11.24
N ARG A 45 6.22 -0.52 10.96
CA ARG A 45 6.73 -1.07 9.70
C ARG A 45 5.66 -1.11 8.61
N VAL A 46 4.40 -0.81 8.95
CA VAL A 46 3.31 -0.60 7.99
C VAL A 46 3.34 0.85 7.52
N LEU A 47 3.71 1.03 6.26
CA LEU A 47 4.02 2.33 5.65
C LEU A 47 2.76 3.14 5.41
N ASP A 48 1.75 2.53 4.81
CA ASP A 48 0.46 3.15 4.52
C ASP A 48 -0.69 2.20 4.85
N ILE A 49 -1.84 2.78 5.20
CA ILE A 49 -3.09 2.08 5.43
C ILE A 49 -4.19 2.87 4.74
N HIS A 50 -4.90 2.23 3.82
CA HIS A 50 -6.07 2.83 3.18
C HIS A 50 -7.15 1.79 2.86
N TYR A 51 -8.30 2.27 2.42
CA TYR A 51 -9.46 1.44 2.09
C TYR A 51 -9.70 1.46 0.58
N PRO A 52 -9.22 0.44 -0.17
CA PRO A 52 -9.44 0.38 -1.60
C PRO A 52 -10.90 0.03 -1.96
N ASP A 53 -11.61 -0.68 -1.08
CA ASP A 53 -13.03 -1.04 -1.23
C ASP A 53 -13.79 -0.95 0.12
N ARG A 54 -15.07 -1.33 0.17
CA ARG A 54 -15.96 -1.25 1.35
C ARG A 54 -15.59 -2.22 2.46
N HIS A 55 -15.09 -3.40 2.10
CA HIS A 55 -14.75 -4.48 3.03
C HIS A 55 -13.28 -4.91 2.95
N LEU A 56 -12.42 -4.03 2.47
CA LEU A 56 -11.01 -4.32 2.27
C LEU A 56 -10.14 -3.20 2.85
N VAL A 57 -9.09 -3.57 3.55
CA VAL A 57 -8.02 -2.66 3.98
C VAL A 57 -6.72 -3.06 3.29
N ALA A 58 -6.04 -2.07 2.71
CA ALA A 58 -4.74 -2.23 2.08
C ALA A 58 -3.64 -1.79 3.04
N LEU A 59 -2.62 -2.63 3.22
CA LEU A 59 -1.43 -2.35 4.02
C LEU A 59 -0.21 -2.29 3.11
N LEU A 60 0.46 -1.14 3.03
CA LEU A 60 1.72 -1.02 2.30
C LEU A 60 2.88 -1.45 3.19
N LEU A 61 3.66 -2.43 2.74
CA LEU A 61 4.78 -3.02 3.48
C LEU A 61 6.04 -3.07 2.62
N HIS A 62 7.20 -3.13 3.27
CA HIS A 62 8.42 -3.59 2.61
C HIS A 62 8.37 -5.11 2.42
N ASN A 63 8.90 -5.63 1.30
CA ASN A 63 8.83 -7.06 0.97
C ASN A 63 9.42 -7.96 2.07
N ASP A 64 10.56 -7.57 2.67
CA ASP A 64 11.15 -8.33 3.80
C ASP A 64 10.25 -8.43 5.05
N TYR A 65 9.24 -7.57 5.15
CA TYR A 65 8.29 -7.62 6.26
C TYR A 65 7.07 -8.49 5.96
N GLU A 66 6.82 -8.81 4.69
CA GLU A 66 5.64 -9.54 4.25
C GLU A 66 5.50 -10.89 4.95
N ALA A 67 6.56 -11.71 4.96
CA ALA A 67 6.54 -13.04 5.56
C ALA A 67 6.20 -13.01 7.06
N GLU A 68 6.70 -12.01 7.79
CA GLU A 68 6.41 -11.83 9.21
C GLU A 68 4.94 -11.43 9.42
N VAL A 69 4.39 -10.54 8.59
CA VAL A 69 2.98 -10.14 8.65
C VAL A 69 2.06 -11.30 8.29
N ARG A 70 2.36 -12.02 7.21
CA ARG A 70 1.59 -13.19 6.76
C ARG A 70 1.52 -14.27 7.85
N SER A 71 2.66 -14.60 8.46
CA SER A 71 2.72 -15.58 9.54
C SER A 71 1.89 -15.18 10.77
N GLN A 72 1.89 -13.89 11.14
CA GLN A 72 1.03 -13.43 12.23
C GLN A 72 -0.46 -13.51 11.87
N LEU A 73 -0.84 -13.10 10.66
CA LEU A 73 -2.24 -13.17 10.22
C LEU A 73 -2.75 -14.60 10.15
N GLU A 74 -1.95 -15.52 9.62
CA GLU A 74 -2.23 -16.95 9.55
C GLU A 74 -2.44 -17.56 10.94
N LYS A 75 -1.61 -17.17 11.92
CA LYS A 75 -1.76 -17.61 13.32
C LYS A 75 -3.13 -17.26 13.93
N PHE A 76 -3.76 -16.18 13.48
CA PHE A 76 -5.08 -15.75 13.92
C PHE A 76 -6.20 -16.11 12.92
N GLU A 77 -5.90 -16.98 11.95
CA GLU A 77 -6.84 -17.41 10.90
C GLU A 77 -7.44 -16.25 10.12
N ILE A 78 -6.69 -15.15 9.98
CA ILE A 78 -7.12 -13.98 9.22
C ILE A 78 -6.75 -14.21 7.75
N PRO A 79 -7.74 -14.34 6.85
CA PRO A 79 -7.45 -14.55 5.44
C PRO A 79 -6.82 -13.30 4.81
N ILE A 80 -5.98 -13.53 3.80
CA ILE A 80 -5.37 -12.49 2.98
C ILE A 80 -5.97 -12.60 1.59
N HIS A 81 -6.41 -11.48 1.02
CA HIS A 81 -7.03 -11.42 -0.29
C HIS A 81 -5.95 -11.24 -1.36
N ASP A 82 -5.22 -12.31 -1.67
CA ASP A 82 -4.07 -12.26 -2.60
C ASP A 82 -4.48 -12.02 -4.06
N ASP A 83 -5.69 -12.43 -4.44
CA ASP A 83 -6.22 -12.26 -5.81
C ASP A 83 -6.85 -10.87 -6.06
N TYR A 84 -6.77 -9.95 -5.09
CA TYR A 84 -7.34 -8.62 -5.28
C TYR A 84 -6.43 -7.78 -6.19
N ASP A 85 -6.91 -7.51 -7.40
CA ASP A 85 -6.26 -6.58 -8.33
C ASP A 85 -6.80 -5.15 -8.12
N PRO A 86 -6.01 -4.21 -7.58
CA PRO A 86 -6.46 -2.83 -7.39
C PRO A 86 -6.74 -2.07 -8.69
N MET A 87 -6.31 -2.60 -9.85
CA MET A 87 -6.52 -2.03 -11.17
C MET A 87 -7.69 -2.68 -11.92
N ASP A 88 -8.33 -3.71 -11.35
CA ASP A 88 -9.51 -4.34 -11.97
C ASP A 88 -10.68 -3.33 -12.07
N PRO A 89 -11.17 -3.04 -13.29
CA PRO A 89 -12.37 -2.23 -13.54
C PRO A 89 -13.57 -2.56 -12.65
N ASN A 90 -13.76 -3.83 -12.29
CA ASN A 90 -14.89 -4.29 -11.48
C ASN A 90 -14.87 -3.75 -10.05
N ASN A 91 -13.72 -3.21 -9.61
CA ASN A 91 -13.56 -2.56 -8.31
C ASN A 91 -14.04 -1.11 -8.30
N LEU A 92 -14.41 -0.53 -9.46
CA LEU A 92 -15.01 0.79 -9.56
C LEU A 92 -16.49 0.77 -9.13
N ARG A 93 -16.73 0.89 -7.83
CA ARG A 93 -18.09 0.85 -7.23
C ARG A 93 -18.85 2.19 -7.26
N ASN A 94 -18.30 3.23 -7.89
CA ASN A 94 -18.96 4.54 -7.94
C ASN A 94 -19.87 4.56 -9.18
N PRO A 95 -21.19 4.82 -9.02
CA PRO A 95 -22.12 4.86 -10.15
C PRO A 95 -21.72 5.84 -11.27
N TYR A 96 -20.87 6.82 -10.96
CA TYR A 96 -20.25 7.69 -11.95
C TYR A 96 -19.58 6.95 -13.13
N TYR A 97 -19.09 5.73 -12.91
CA TYR A 97 -18.42 4.92 -13.94
C TYR A 97 -19.35 3.93 -14.63
N ASP A 98 -20.65 3.88 -14.31
CA ASP A 98 -21.54 2.84 -14.83
C ASP A 98 -21.68 2.94 -16.36
N ASP A 99 -21.74 4.18 -16.87
CA ASP A 99 -21.87 4.51 -18.28
C ASP A 99 -20.55 4.41 -19.07
N PHE A 100 -19.42 4.17 -18.39
CA PHE A 100 -18.11 4.08 -19.05
C PHE A 100 -18.01 2.75 -19.82
N ASP A 101 -17.37 2.81 -20.99
CA ASP A 101 -16.98 1.59 -21.70
C ASP A 101 -15.82 0.86 -20.99
N GLN A 102 -15.37 -0.26 -21.56
CA GLN A 102 -14.34 -1.09 -20.93
C GLN A 102 -12.98 -0.36 -20.86
N ASP A 103 -12.57 0.31 -21.93
CA ASP A 103 -11.27 0.99 -22.00
C ASP A 103 -11.26 2.20 -21.05
N GLU A 104 -12.38 2.93 -20.99
CA GLU A 104 -12.59 4.02 -20.06
C GLU A 104 -12.53 3.55 -18.60
N LYS A 105 -13.14 2.40 -18.28
CA LYS A 105 -13.08 1.81 -16.93
C LYS A 105 -11.67 1.36 -16.57
N GLU A 106 -10.92 0.76 -17.48
CA GLU A 106 -9.52 0.39 -17.26
C GLU A 106 -8.66 1.63 -16.99
N CYS A 107 -8.80 2.68 -17.80
CA CYS A 107 -8.13 3.96 -17.58
C CYS A 107 -8.52 4.59 -16.23
N ALA A 108 -9.80 4.52 -15.85
CA ALA A 108 -10.29 5.04 -14.59
C ALA A 108 -9.75 4.24 -13.39
N ALA A 109 -9.73 2.91 -13.46
CA ALA A 109 -9.21 2.05 -12.41
C ALA A 109 -7.72 2.29 -12.18
N TRP A 110 -6.94 2.40 -13.26
CA TRP A 110 -5.54 2.80 -13.23
C TRP A 110 -5.37 4.16 -12.53
N SER A 111 -6.11 5.18 -12.98
CA SER A 111 -6.06 6.53 -12.40
C SER A 111 -6.39 6.55 -10.91
N VAL A 112 -7.44 5.85 -10.50
CA VAL A 112 -7.86 5.72 -9.09
C VAL A 112 -6.75 5.08 -8.26
N PHE A 113 -6.15 3.99 -8.74
CA PHE A 113 -5.06 3.33 -8.06
C PHE A 113 -3.82 4.23 -7.95
N THR A 114 -3.37 4.82 -9.05
CA THR A 114 -2.24 5.75 -9.08
C THR A 114 -2.44 6.91 -8.10
N GLN A 115 -3.64 7.49 -8.06
CA GLN A 115 -3.95 8.54 -7.07
C GLN A 115 -3.87 8.04 -5.62
N ARG A 116 -4.30 6.80 -5.33
CA ARG A 116 -4.17 6.21 -3.99
C ARG A 116 -2.69 6.07 -3.60
N VAL A 117 -1.84 5.60 -4.53
CA VAL A 117 -0.39 5.48 -4.32
C VAL A 117 0.24 6.86 -4.08
N ILE A 118 -0.09 7.87 -4.89
CA ILE A 118 0.42 9.25 -4.69
C ILE A 118 0.01 9.79 -3.32
N ARG A 119 -1.24 9.57 -2.89
CA ARG A 119 -1.72 9.97 -1.56
C ARG A 119 -0.96 9.23 -0.45
N ALA A 120 -0.66 7.94 -0.62
CA ALA A 120 0.16 7.17 0.32
C ALA A 120 1.57 7.77 0.42
N ILE A 121 2.24 8.02 -0.70
CA ILE A 121 3.58 8.62 -0.74
C ILE A 121 3.60 9.99 -0.07
N ARG A 122 2.59 10.85 -0.29
CA ARG A 122 2.49 12.17 0.35
C ARG A 122 2.39 12.10 1.89
N ARG A 123 1.90 10.98 2.45
CA ARG A 123 1.84 10.77 3.90
C ARG A 123 3.16 10.26 4.49
N LEU A 124 4.00 9.61 3.68
CA LEU A 124 5.32 9.13 4.10
C LEU A 124 6.28 10.30 4.28
N LYS A 125 7.35 10.08 5.07
CA LYS A 125 8.37 11.08 5.35
C LYS A 125 9.77 10.47 5.25
N GLY A 126 10.75 11.34 5.01
CA GLY A 126 12.17 10.98 5.06
C GLY A 126 12.59 10.00 3.96
N PRO A 127 13.63 9.17 4.19
CA PRO A 127 14.19 8.29 3.17
C PRO A 127 13.17 7.28 2.59
N VAL A 128 12.26 6.80 3.43
CA VAL A 128 11.24 5.81 3.03
C VAL A 128 10.30 6.38 1.98
N GLN A 129 9.92 7.65 2.08
CA GLN A 129 9.08 8.31 1.07
C GLN A 129 9.72 8.24 -0.33
N ARG A 130 11.03 8.55 -0.41
CA ARG A 130 11.77 8.54 -1.68
C ARG A 130 11.96 7.12 -2.22
N ALA A 131 12.21 6.15 -1.35
CA ALA A 131 12.34 4.74 -1.76
C ALA A 131 11.02 4.20 -2.33
N VAL A 132 9.89 4.43 -1.64
CA VAL A 132 8.56 4.02 -2.10
C VAL A 132 8.20 4.71 -3.41
N ALA A 133 8.45 6.01 -3.52
CA ALA A 133 8.15 6.76 -4.74
C ALA A 133 8.95 6.24 -5.95
N ARG A 134 10.26 6.01 -5.79
CA ARG A 134 11.10 5.44 -6.85
C ARG A 134 10.60 4.07 -7.29
N PHE A 135 10.30 3.19 -6.33
CA PHE A 135 9.75 1.86 -6.63
C PHE A 135 8.49 1.93 -7.51
N PHE A 136 7.55 2.82 -7.20
CA PHE A 136 6.33 2.96 -8.01
C PHE A 136 6.56 3.64 -9.37
N VAL A 137 7.61 4.45 -9.53
CA VAL A 137 8.05 4.95 -10.84
C VAL A 137 8.69 3.85 -11.68
N ASP A 138 9.57 3.04 -11.08
CA ASP A 138 10.22 1.91 -11.77
C ASP A 138 9.20 0.86 -12.23
N LYS A 139 8.06 0.75 -11.51
CA LYS A 139 6.92 -0.09 -11.89
C LYS A 139 5.99 0.55 -12.94
N GLY A 140 6.26 1.77 -13.38
CA GLY A 140 5.42 2.50 -14.34
C GLY A 140 4.07 2.97 -13.78
N ILE A 141 3.81 2.79 -12.48
CA ILE A 141 2.53 3.16 -11.84
C ILE A 141 2.40 4.68 -11.69
N ILE A 142 3.53 5.35 -11.48
CA ILE A 142 3.61 6.81 -11.34
C ILE A 142 4.60 7.36 -12.37
N ALA A 143 4.27 8.50 -12.97
CA ALA A 143 5.19 9.21 -13.87
C ALA A 143 6.37 9.84 -13.11
N SER A 144 7.56 9.85 -13.73
CA SER A 144 8.78 10.43 -13.13
C SER A 144 8.63 11.90 -12.74
N VAL A 145 7.80 12.68 -13.44
CA VAL A 145 7.51 14.08 -13.10
C VAL A 145 6.95 14.24 -11.69
N VAL A 146 6.19 13.24 -11.20
CA VAL A 146 5.64 13.25 -9.84
C VAL A 146 6.74 13.18 -8.79
N LEU A 147 7.88 12.51 -9.06
CA LEU A 147 9.04 12.54 -8.16
C LEU A 147 9.56 13.97 -8.01
N ASN A 148 9.65 14.70 -9.11
CA ASN A 148 10.14 16.08 -9.09
C ASN A 148 9.18 16.98 -8.31
N GLU A 149 7.87 16.85 -8.49
CA GLU A 149 6.87 17.59 -7.71
C GLU A 149 6.93 17.27 -6.21
N LEU A 150 7.05 15.98 -5.85
CA LEU A 150 7.07 15.54 -4.46
C LEU A 150 8.33 15.99 -3.70
N PHE A 151 9.45 16.13 -4.40
CA PHE A 151 10.75 16.46 -3.81
C PHE A 151 11.34 17.79 -4.28
N SER A 152 10.54 18.65 -4.91
CA SER A 152 10.97 19.99 -5.31
C SER A 152 11.52 20.72 -4.10
N VAL A 153 12.79 21.14 -4.20
CA VAL A 153 13.47 21.89 -3.16
C VAL A 153 12.73 23.22 -3.02
N LYS A 154 12.11 23.46 -1.86
CA LYS A 154 11.75 24.83 -1.50
C LYS A 154 13.06 25.60 -1.42
N GLN A 155 13.31 26.48 -2.38
CA GLN A 155 14.37 27.48 -2.26
C GLN A 155 13.96 28.37 -1.07
N THR A 156 14.67 28.23 0.04
CA THR A 156 14.67 29.15 1.18
C THR A 156 16.05 29.76 1.26
#